data_AF-A0A840AEW6-F1
#
_entry.id   AF-A0A840AEW6-F1
#
_cell.length_a   1.000
_cell.length_b   1.000
_cell.length_c   1.000
_cell.angle_alpha   90.00
_cell.angle_beta   90.00
_cell.angle_gamma   90.00
#
_symmetry.space_group_name_H-M   'P 1'
#
loop_
_entity.id
_entity.type
_entity.pdbx_description
1 polymer ?
#
loop_
_entity_poly.entity_id
_entity_poly.type
_entity_poly.pdbx_seq_one_letter_code
_entity_poly.pdbx_strand_id
1 'polypeptide(L)'
;MSDTPDTAAESRARQAKAAESEVGGIAPERLRSIIDRIERLEEERKALASDIKDIYAEAKSAGFEPKVIRQLIMLRRKEPAEVEEQETLLDLYKRALGM
;
A
#
# COMPACT_ATOMS: atom_id res chain seq x y z
N MET A 1 -17.74 42.17 -39.71
CA MET A 1 -16.99 40.95 -39.35
C MET A 1 -17.34 40.62 -37.91
N SER A 2 -18.20 39.61 -37.76
CA SER A 2 -18.46 38.74 -36.60
C SER A 2 -18.35 39.31 -35.18
N ASP A 3 -19.53 39.48 -34.59
CA ASP A 3 -19.90 39.31 -33.18
C ASP A 3 -18.95 38.44 -32.33
N THR A 4 -18.67 38.88 -31.10
CA THR A 4 -18.33 37.93 -30.02
C THR A 4 -18.90 38.40 -28.68
N PRO A 5 -20.21 38.19 -28.42
CA PRO A 5 -20.80 38.39 -27.09
C PRO A 5 -20.76 37.14 -26.20
N ASP A 6 -20.06 36.06 -26.58
CA ASP A 6 -20.31 34.73 -25.99
C ASP A 6 -19.30 34.23 -24.93
N THR A 7 -18.11 34.82 -24.81
CA THR A 7 -17.04 34.24 -23.97
C THR A 7 -17.31 34.28 -22.46
N ALA A 8 -18.01 35.31 -21.98
CA ALA A 8 -18.40 35.44 -20.57
C ALA A 8 -19.62 34.58 -20.20
N ALA A 9 -20.53 34.35 -21.16
CA ALA A 9 -21.69 33.48 -20.98
C ALA A 9 -21.28 32.01 -20.99
N GLU A 10 -20.39 31.62 -21.91
CA GLU A 10 -19.82 30.27 -21.99
C GLU A 10 -19.01 29.90 -20.73
N SER A 11 -18.20 30.82 -20.20
CA SER A 11 -17.42 30.57 -18.98
C SER A 11 -18.29 30.41 -17.73
N ARG A 12 -19.35 31.21 -17.60
CA ARG A 12 -20.35 31.05 -16.53
C ARG A 12 -21.18 29.77 -16.68
N ALA A 13 -21.55 29.41 -17.91
CA ALA A 13 -22.26 28.16 -18.19
C ALA A 13 -21.39 26.93 -17.86
N ARG A 14 -20.07 26.99 -18.14
CA ARG A 14 -19.11 25.95 -17.74
C ARG A 14 -18.96 25.87 -16.21
N GLN A 15 -18.92 27.00 -15.50
CA GLN A 15 -18.85 27.03 -14.05
C GLN A 15 -20.13 26.51 -13.39
N ALA A 16 -21.31 26.87 -13.91
CA ALA A 16 -22.59 26.36 -13.41
C ALA A 16 -22.73 24.84 -13.61
N LYS A 17 -22.30 24.32 -14.77
CA LYS A 17 -22.30 22.88 -15.04
C LYS A 17 -21.35 22.09 -14.14
N ALA A 18 -20.20 22.66 -13.78
CA ALA A 18 -19.25 22.06 -12.84
C ALA A 18 -19.81 21.99 -11.40
N ALA A 19 -20.63 22.97 -10.99
CA ALA A 19 -21.32 22.94 -9.69
C ALA A 19 -22.49 21.94 -9.68
N GLU A 20 -23.16 21.72 -10.81
CA GLU A 20 -24.27 20.77 -10.94
C GLU A 20 -23.82 19.30 -10.98
N SER A 21 -22.55 19.03 -11.35
CA SER A 21 -21.97 17.69 -11.27
C SER A 21 -21.61 17.23 -9.84
N GLU A 22 -21.71 18.09 -8.83
CA GLU A 22 -21.46 17.72 -7.43
C GLU A 22 -22.67 17.02 -6.81
N VAL A 23 -22.72 15.70 -6.91
CA VAL A 23 -23.75 14.90 -6.23
C VAL A 23 -23.50 14.95 -4.72
N GLY A 24 -24.34 15.70 -3.99
CA GLY A 24 -24.26 15.80 -2.53
C GLY A 24 -22.98 16.50 -2.02
N GLY A 25 -22.39 17.41 -2.81
CA GLY A 25 -21.14 18.11 -2.45
C GLY A 25 -19.87 17.29 -2.69
N ILE A 26 -19.98 16.17 -3.43
CA ILE A 26 -18.83 15.36 -3.83
C ILE A 26 -18.47 15.71 -5.27
N ALA A 27 -17.25 16.18 -5.49
CA ALA A 27 -16.68 16.39 -6.83
C ALA A 27 -16.30 15.03 -7.47
N PRO A 28 -17.01 14.54 -8.50
CA PRO A 28 -16.82 13.20 -9.05
C PRO A 28 -15.41 12.97 -9.65
N GLU A 29 -14.82 14.01 -10.25
CA GLU A 29 -13.50 13.94 -10.86
C GLU A 29 -12.41 13.74 -9.81
N ARG A 30 -12.57 14.38 -8.64
CA ARG A 30 -11.64 14.21 -7.52
C ARG A 30 -11.72 12.80 -6.95
N LEU A 31 -12.94 12.27 -6.81
CA LEU A 31 -13.15 10.90 -6.33
C LEU A 31 -12.55 9.88 -7.32
N ARG A 32 -12.81 10.03 -8.62
CA ARG A 32 -12.22 9.18 -9.66
C ARG A 32 -10.70 9.19 -9.61
N SER A 33 -10.08 10.37 -9.53
CA SER A 33 -8.62 10.49 -9.42
C SER A 33 -8.04 9.76 -8.20
N ILE A 34 -8.74 9.76 -7.06
CA ILE A 34 -8.32 9.02 -5.87
C ILE A 34 -8.42 7.51 -6.11
N ILE A 35 -9.53 7.04 -6.68
CA ILE A 35 -9.77 5.63 -7.00
C ILE A 35 -8.70 5.11 -7.97
N ASP A 36 -8.50 5.78 -9.10
CA ASP A 36 -7.53 5.36 -10.13
C ASP A 36 -6.10 5.23 -9.55
N ARG A 37 -5.73 6.16 -8.66
CA ARG A 37 -4.42 6.13 -7.99
C ARG A 37 -4.30 4.95 -7.02
N ILE A 38 -5.37 4.61 -6.30
CA ILE A 38 -5.40 3.46 -5.40
C ILE A 38 -5.35 2.17 -6.20
N GLU A 39 -6.15 2.02 -7.25
CA GLU A 39 -6.18 0.82 -8.09
C GLU A 39 -4.81 0.53 -8.71
N ARG A 40 -4.11 1.56 -9.20
CA ARG A 40 -2.73 1.40 -9.67
C ARG A 40 -1.78 0.88 -8.58
N LEU A 41 -1.88 1.41 -7.35
CA LEU A 41 -1.07 0.95 -6.22
C LEU A 41 -1.45 -0.48 -5.76
N GLU A 42 -2.72 -0.86 -5.89
CA GLU A 42 -3.21 -2.22 -5.63
C GLU A 42 -2.59 -3.22 -6.61
N GLU A 43 -2.56 -2.87 -7.91
CA GLU A 43 -1.92 -3.66 -8.96
C GLU A 43 -0.41 -3.82 -8.72
N GLU A 44 0.28 -2.71 -8.46
CA GLU A 44 1.71 -2.71 -8.12
C GLU A 44 1.99 -3.60 -6.89
N ARG A 45 1.18 -3.48 -5.83
CA ARG A 45 1.33 -4.31 -4.63
C ARG A 45 1.10 -5.79 -4.93
N LYS A 46 0.13 -6.12 -5.79
CA LYS A 46 -0.14 -7.50 -6.20
C LYS A 46 1.03 -8.10 -7.00
N ALA A 47 1.62 -7.32 -7.90
CA ALA A 47 2.82 -7.74 -8.64
C ALA A 47 3.99 -8.01 -7.67
N LEU A 48 4.29 -7.07 -6.77
CA LEU A 48 5.33 -7.23 -5.75
C LEU A 48 5.08 -8.44 -4.82
N ALA A 49 3.82 -8.68 -4.45
CA ALA A 49 3.46 -9.86 -3.64
C ALA A 49 3.71 -11.18 -4.40
N SER A 50 3.50 -11.19 -5.72
CA SER A 50 3.84 -12.34 -6.57
C SER A 50 5.35 -12.56 -6.60
N ASP A 51 6.13 -11.51 -6.85
CA ASP A 51 7.59 -11.59 -6.89
C ASP A 51 8.17 -12.11 -5.57
N ILE A 52 7.66 -11.60 -4.43
CA ILE A 52 8.05 -12.09 -3.10
C ILE A 52 7.72 -13.58 -2.93
N LYS A 53 6.58 -14.04 -3.44
CA LYS A 53 6.19 -15.46 -3.36
C LYS A 53 7.13 -16.33 -4.19
N ASP A 54 7.53 -15.86 -5.36
CA ASP A 54 8.46 -16.59 -6.24
C ASP A 54 9.85 -16.69 -5.60
N ILE A 55 10.33 -15.63 -4.93
CA ILE A 55 11.58 -15.67 -4.15
C ILE A 55 11.49 -16.69 -3.01
N TYR A 56 10.36 -16.77 -2.29
CA TYR A 56 10.18 -17.82 -1.27
C TYR A 56 10.16 -19.23 -1.87
N ALA A 57 9.64 -19.40 -3.09
CA ALA A 57 9.64 -20.68 -3.79
C ALA A 57 11.05 -21.08 -4.25
N GLU A 58 11.84 -20.12 -4.74
CA GLU A 58 13.25 -20.29 -5.06
C GLU A 58 14.04 -20.69 -3.81
N ALA A 59 13.88 -19.96 -2.71
CA ALA A 59 14.54 -20.28 -1.44
C ALA A 59 14.22 -21.71 -0.96
N LYS A 60 12.96 -22.13 -1.11
CA LYS A 60 12.55 -23.50 -0.80
C LYS A 60 13.25 -24.53 -1.70
N SER A 61 13.36 -24.24 -2.99
CA SER A 61 14.02 -25.12 -3.96
C SER A 61 15.53 -25.20 -3.71
N ALA A 62 16.13 -24.13 -3.18
CA ALA A 62 17.51 -24.07 -2.71
C ALA A 62 17.75 -24.75 -1.35
N GLY A 63 16.70 -25.30 -0.71
CA GLY A 63 16.80 -26.03 0.56
C GLY A 63 16.60 -25.20 1.83
N PHE A 64 16.22 -23.93 1.72
CA PHE A 64 15.90 -23.09 2.88
C PHE A 64 14.42 -23.22 3.28
N GLU A 65 14.13 -23.13 4.58
CA GLU A 65 12.75 -23.17 5.08
C GLU A 65 12.10 -21.77 5.06
N PRO A 66 11.05 -21.53 4.23
CA PRO A 66 10.45 -20.20 4.10
C PRO A 66 9.88 -19.63 5.40
N LYS A 67 9.43 -20.46 6.34
CA LYS A 67 8.95 -19.98 7.66
C LYS A 67 10.08 -19.36 8.48
N VAL A 68 11.27 -19.97 8.46
CA VAL A 68 12.45 -19.46 9.17
C VAL A 68 12.94 -18.16 8.53
N ILE A 69 12.95 -18.07 7.20
CA ILE A 69 13.30 -16.82 6.49
C ILE A 69 12.36 -15.67 6.90
N ARG A 70 11.05 -15.91 7.00
CA ARG A 70 10.08 -14.90 7.45
C ARG A 70 10.40 -14.43 8.88
N GLN A 71 10.72 -15.35 9.78
CA GLN A 71 11.14 -15.01 11.15
C GLN A 71 12.40 -14.15 11.13
N LEU A 72 13.40 -14.51 10.34
CA LEU A 72 14.64 -13.74 10.22
C LEU A 72 14.38 -12.32 9.70
N ILE A 73 13.51 -12.14 8.70
CA ILE A 73 13.13 -10.81 8.19
C ILE A 73 12.44 -9.99 9.29
N MET A 74 11.56 -10.59 10.10
CA MET A 74 10.92 -9.90 11.22
C MET A 74 11.93 -9.48 12.29
N LEU A 75 12.87 -10.35 12.65
CA LEU A 75 13.93 -10.04 13.62
C LEU A 75 14.83 -8.91 13.11
N ARG A 76 15.18 -8.90 11.81
CA ARG A 76 16.00 -7.85 11.19
C ARG A 76 15.35 -6.46 11.16
N ARG A 77 14.04 -6.35 11.43
CA ARG A 77 13.33 -5.07 11.52
C ARG A 77 13.33 -4.48 12.93
N LYS A 78 13.75 -5.25 13.94
CA LYS A 78 13.83 -4.83 15.33
C LYS A 78 15.21 -4.26 15.65
N GLU A 79 15.29 -3.45 16.71
CA GLU A 79 16.56 -2.98 17.23
C GLU A 79 17.37 -4.15 17.83
N PRO A 80 18.69 -4.22 17.60
CA PRO A 80 19.51 -5.34 18.07
C PRO A 80 19.39 -5.62 19.58
N ALA A 81 19.33 -4.56 20.38
CA ALA A 81 19.20 -4.67 21.83
C ALA A 81 17.85 -5.27 22.26
N GLU A 82 16.76 -4.93 21.56
CA GLU A 82 15.43 -5.50 21.84
C GLU A 82 15.39 -6.99 21.50
N VAL A 83 16.07 -7.40 20.42
CA VAL A 83 16.19 -8.80 20.03
C VAL A 83 16.97 -9.58 21.09
N GLU A 84 18.12 -9.07 21.53
CA GLU A 84 18.96 -9.71 22.54
C GLU A 84 18.25 -9.87 23.89
N GLU A 85 17.53 -8.85 24.34
CA GLU A 85 16.72 -8.91 25.56
C GLU A 85 15.63 -10.00 25.45
N GLN A 86 14.90 -10.02 24.34
CA GLN A 86 13.85 -11.02 24.10
C GLN A 86 14.41 -12.45 24.02
N GLU A 87 15.56 -12.65 23.37
CA GLU A 87 16.23 -13.95 23.29
C GLU A 87 16.68 -14.44 24.66
N THR A 88 17.23 -13.55 25.49
CA THR A 88 17.63 -13.83 26.87
C THR A 88 16.44 -14.27 27.72
N LEU A 89 15.33 -13.53 27.66
CA LEU A 89 14.10 -13.87 28.39
C LEU A 89 13.49 -15.18 27.90
N LEU A 90 13.48 -15.42 26.59
CA LEU A 90 12.97 -16.65 26.00
C LEU A 90 13.76 -17.88 26.45
N ASP A 91 15.09 -17.79 26.45
CA ASP A 91 15.96 -18.86 26.94
C ASP A 91 15.75 -19.14 28.44
N LEU A 92 15.63 -18.09 29.26
CA LEU A 92 15.29 -18.23 30.68
C LEU A 92 13.95 -18.97 30.87
N TYR A 93 12.92 -18.60 30.11
CA TYR A 93 11.59 -19.23 30.22
C TYR A 93 11.59 -20.68 29.73
N LYS A 94 12.33 -21.00 28.65
CA LYS A 94 12.50 -22.38 28.19
C LYS A 94 13.14 -23.26 29.26
N ARG A 95 14.22 -22.78 29.89
CA ARG A 95 14.88 -23.48 31.00
C ARG A 95 13.94 -23.71 32.18
N ALA A 96 13.14 -22.70 32.54
CA ALA A 96 12.15 -22.82 33.61
C ALA A 96 11.06 -23.87 33.29
N LEU A 97 10.75 -24.07 32.01
CA LEU A 97 9.80 -25.08 31.52
C LEU A 97 10.45 -26.44 31.22
N GLY A 98 11.78 -26.57 31.32
CA GLY A 98 12.52 -27.79 30.95
C GLY A 98 12.51 -28.08 29.45
N MET A 99 12.40 -27.05 28.60
CA MET A 99 12.45 -27.12 27.14
C MET A 99 13.84 -26.86 26.56
#